data_AF-A0A951PEZ3-F1
#
_entry.id   AF-A0A951PEZ3-F1
#
_cell.length_a   1.000
_cell.length_b   1.000
_cell.length_c   1.000
_cell.angle_alpha   90.00
_cell.angle_beta   90.00
_cell.angle_gamma   90.00
#
_symmetry.space_group_name_H-M   'P 1'
#
loop_
_entity.id
_entity.type
_entity.pdbx_description
1 polymer ?
#
loop_
_entity_poly.entity_id
_entity_poly.type
_entity_poly.pdbx_seq_one_letter_code
_entity_poly.pdbx_strand_id
1 'polypeptide(L)'
;WNHTTLHARSVDPGLTYLQTLFPADPELKLLEQMYHHFGNEVMMHLEYIRVNGRVVPAALQIVRYSTPERLQEIIRYHEAAGAFIANPHTYILEDGGRKTVDPVQLAFKQNVDPYGLLNPGKMKAWQESSL
;
A
#
# COMPACT_ATOMS: atom_id res chain seq x y z
N TRP A 1 -3.12 -12.97 -6.50
CA TRP A 1 -2.64 -11.59 -6.72
C TRP A 1 -3.73 -10.75 -7.37
N ASN A 2 -3.49 -9.48 -7.73
CA ASN A 2 -4.55 -8.45 -7.92
C ASN A 2 -5.64 -8.74 -8.97
N HIS A 3 -5.57 -9.87 -9.69
CA HIS A 3 -6.70 -10.44 -10.42
C HIS A 3 -7.90 -10.77 -9.53
N THR A 4 -7.73 -11.08 -8.24
CA THR A 4 -8.86 -11.19 -7.30
C THR A 4 -9.67 -9.89 -7.27
N THR A 5 -8.98 -8.75 -7.19
CA THR A 5 -9.60 -7.42 -7.30
C THR A 5 -10.23 -7.19 -8.66
N LEU A 6 -9.60 -7.62 -9.76
CA LEU A 6 -10.19 -7.55 -11.10
C LEU A 6 -11.53 -8.30 -11.17
N HIS A 7 -11.57 -9.54 -10.67
CA HIS A 7 -12.80 -10.35 -10.64
C HIS A 7 -13.86 -9.70 -9.74
N ALA A 8 -13.50 -9.27 -8.53
CA ALA A 8 -14.42 -8.59 -7.63
C ALA A 8 -15.02 -7.34 -8.27
N ARG A 9 -14.19 -6.52 -8.94
CA ARG A 9 -14.61 -5.29 -9.61
C ARG A 9 -15.42 -5.51 -10.89
N SER A 10 -15.25 -6.66 -11.55
CA SER A 10 -16.10 -7.03 -12.69
C SER A 10 -17.56 -7.29 -12.27
N VAL A 11 -17.80 -7.59 -11.00
CA VAL A 11 -19.14 -7.79 -10.42
C VAL A 11 -19.62 -6.51 -9.73
N ASP A 12 -18.76 -5.86 -8.94
CA ASP A 12 -19.08 -4.65 -8.19
C ASP A 12 -17.98 -3.58 -8.38
N PRO A 13 -18.21 -2.56 -9.24
CA PRO A 13 -17.21 -1.52 -9.52
C PRO A 13 -16.94 -0.60 -8.32
N GLY A 14 -17.75 -0.66 -7.26
CA GLY A 14 -17.52 0.04 -5.99
C GLY A 14 -16.46 -0.61 -5.10
N LEU A 15 -15.86 -1.72 -5.53
CA LEU A 15 -14.76 -2.36 -4.81
C LEU A 15 -13.40 -1.79 -5.22
N THR A 16 -12.51 -1.65 -4.25
CA THR A 16 -11.10 -1.28 -4.40
C THR A 16 -10.23 -2.20 -3.56
N TYR A 17 -8.93 -1.91 -3.40
CA TYR A 17 -8.01 -2.78 -2.66
C TYR A 17 -6.97 -2.01 -1.85
N LEU A 18 -6.45 -2.63 -0.78
CA LEU A 18 -5.26 -2.18 -0.07
C LEU A 18 -4.06 -3.09 -0.38
N GLN A 19 -2.84 -2.61 -0.16
CA GLN A 19 -1.65 -3.47 -0.12
C GLN A 19 -1.09 -3.44 1.29
N THR A 20 -1.27 -4.55 2.00
CA THR A 20 -0.97 -4.65 3.43
C THR A 20 0.11 -5.71 3.64
N LEU A 21 1.08 -5.41 4.50
CA LEU A 21 2.02 -6.39 5.03
C LEU A 21 1.79 -6.51 6.53
N PHE A 22 1.35 -7.69 6.96
CA PHE A 22 1.19 -8.00 8.37
C PHE A 22 2.54 -8.41 9.00
N PRO A 23 2.72 -8.20 10.31
CA PRO A 23 3.92 -8.65 11.00
C PRO A 23 4.07 -10.17 10.90
N ALA A 24 5.31 -10.64 11.03
CA ALA A 24 5.62 -12.06 11.17
C ALA A 24 5.14 -12.57 12.53
N ASP A 25 3.86 -12.93 12.60
CA ASP A 25 3.19 -13.41 13.82
C ASP A 25 2.63 -14.82 13.59
N PRO A 26 3.18 -15.87 14.22
CA PRO A 26 2.64 -17.23 14.14
C PRO A 26 1.21 -17.38 14.67
N GLU A 27 0.78 -16.50 15.58
CA GLU A 27 -0.57 -16.51 16.15
C GLU A 27 -1.56 -15.69 15.30
N LEU A 28 -1.08 -14.98 14.27
CA LEU A 28 -1.90 -14.18 13.34
C LEU A 28 -2.82 -13.15 14.02
N LYS A 29 -2.45 -12.66 15.22
CA LYS A 29 -3.34 -11.84 16.07
C LYS A 29 -3.84 -10.59 15.38
N LEU A 30 -2.93 -9.85 14.75
CA LEU A 30 -3.30 -8.62 14.05
C LEU A 30 -4.18 -8.90 12.82
N LEU A 31 -3.90 -9.99 12.12
CA LEU A 31 -4.67 -10.39 10.94
C LEU A 31 -6.11 -10.76 11.35
N GLU A 32 -6.26 -11.57 12.39
CA GLU A 32 -7.55 -11.95 12.98
C GLU A 32 -8.30 -10.71 13.50
N GLN A 33 -7.62 -9.80 14.21
CA GLN A 33 -8.19 -8.53 14.64
C GLN A 33 -8.75 -7.74 13.45
N MET A 34 -7.99 -7.58 12.36
CA MET A 34 -8.44 -6.84 11.18
C MET A 34 -9.63 -7.51 10.49
N TYR A 35 -9.61 -8.85 10.40
CA TYR A 35 -10.72 -9.62 9.85
C TYR A 35 -12.02 -9.37 10.62
N HIS A 36 -11.97 -9.40 11.95
CA HIS A 36 -13.14 -9.14 12.78
C HIS A 36 -13.55 -7.66 12.82
N HIS A 37 -12.58 -6.74 12.86
CA HIS A 37 -12.86 -5.31 12.99
C HIS A 37 -13.61 -4.75 11.77
N PHE A 38 -13.18 -5.10 10.56
CA PHE A 38 -13.77 -4.56 9.33
C PHE A 38 -14.82 -5.47 8.70
N GLY A 39 -14.78 -6.77 8.96
CA GLY A 39 -15.71 -7.74 8.40
C GLY A 39 -15.88 -7.61 6.89
N ASN A 40 -17.11 -7.37 6.44
CA ASN A 40 -17.44 -7.26 5.02
C ASN A 40 -17.03 -5.93 4.35
N GLU A 41 -16.62 -4.93 5.13
CA GLU A 41 -16.12 -3.66 4.59
C GLU A 41 -14.72 -3.83 3.99
N VAL A 42 -13.87 -4.65 4.63
CA VAL A 42 -12.49 -4.93 4.21
C VAL A 42 -12.26 -6.44 4.23
N MET A 43 -12.49 -7.09 3.09
CA MET A 43 -12.39 -8.54 2.95
C MET A 43 -10.94 -8.99 2.81
N MET A 44 -10.57 -10.06 3.52
CA MET A 44 -9.22 -10.62 3.49
C MET A 44 -8.94 -11.36 2.18
N HIS A 45 -7.85 -10.97 1.53
CA HIS A 45 -7.21 -11.73 0.45
C HIS A 45 -5.72 -11.79 0.77
N LEU A 46 -5.25 -12.97 1.19
CA LEU A 46 -3.88 -13.18 1.65
C LEU A 46 -3.00 -13.77 0.55
N GLU A 47 -1.75 -13.33 0.53
CA GLU A 47 -0.65 -13.86 -0.28
C GLU A 47 0.54 -14.07 0.65
N TYR A 48 0.85 -15.32 0.99
CA TYR A 48 1.98 -15.62 1.85
C TYR A 48 3.29 -15.50 1.07
N ILE A 49 4.19 -14.66 1.58
CA ILE A 49 5.49 -14.39 0.97
C ILE A 49 6.61 -14.61 1.97
N ARG A 50 7.84 -14.79 1.47
CA ARG A 50 9.04 -14.82 2.32
C ARG A 50 9.72 -13.46 2.30
N VAL A 51 9.80 -12.81 3.46
CA VAL A 51 10.50 -11.53 3.67
C VAL A 51 11.58 -11.73 4.72
N ASN A 52 12.84 -11.41 4.37
CA ASN A 52 14.00 -11.58 5.27
C ASN A 52 14.07 -12.96 5.92
N GLY A 53 13.80 -14.02 5.14
CA GLY A 53 13.83 -15.40 5.60
C GLY A 53 12.60 -15.86 6.39
N ARG A 54 11.65 -14.98 6.72
CA ARG A 54 10.42 -15.31 7.45
C ARG A 54 9.22 -15.36 6.50
N VAL A 55 8.33 -16.32 6.71
CA VAL A 55 7.03 -16.36 6.02
C VAL A 55 6.10 -15.35 6.70
N VAL A 56 5.53 -14.45 5.91
CA VAL A 56 4.67 -13.37 6.39
C VAL A 56 3.39 -13.28 5.55
N PRO A 57 2.25 -12.88 6.13
CA PRO A 57 1.05 -12.62 5.37
C PRO A 57 1.15 -11.24 4.71
N ALA A 58 1.29 -11.19 3.39
CA ALA A 58 0.90 -10.01 2.63
C ALA A 58 -0.59 -10.12 2.28
N ALA A 59 -1.24 -9.00 2.02
CA ALA A 59 -2.65 -9.00 1.65
C ALA A 59 -2.97 -7.94 0.59
N LEU A 60 -3.90 -8.30 -0.28
CA LEU A 60 -4.56 -7.41 -1.21
C LEU A 60 -6.03 -7.24 -0.80
N GLN A 61 -6.25 -6.78 0.44
CA GLN A 61 -7.59 -6.71 1.04
C GLN A 61 -8.56 -5.95 0.14
N ILE A 62 -9.73 -6.53 -0.14
CA ILE A 62 -10.76 -5.91 -0.97
C ILE A 62 -11.61 -4.98 -0.09
N VAL A 63 -11.66 -3.71 -0.46
CA VAL A 63 -12.38 -2.66 0.29
C VAL A 63 -13.64 -2.28 -0.45
N ARG A 64 -14.77 -2.23 0.26
CA ARG A 64 -15.99 -1.58 -0.23
C ARG A 64 -15.82 -0.07 -0.11
N TYR A 65 -15.54 0.59 -1.23
CA TYR A 65 -15.27 2.02 -1.23
C TYR A 65 -16.53 2.84 -0.91
N SER A 66 -16.38 3.86 -0.07
CA SER A 66 -17.44 4.82 0.27
C SER A 66 -16.97 6.24 0.02
N THR A 67 -16.05 6.74 0.84
CA THR A 67 -15.45 8.07 0.68
C THR A 67 -13.93 8.02 0.83
N PRO A 68 -13.20 9.03 0.32
CA PRO A 68 -11.76 9.15 0.54
C PRO A 68 -11.40 9.19 2.02
N GLU A 69 -12.20 9.85 2.86
CA GLU A 69 -11.97 10.00 4.30
C GLU A 69 -12.04 8.65 5.02
N ARG A 70 -13.04 7.82 4.67
CA ARG A 70 -13.18 6.48 5.23
C ARG A 70 -12.05 5.55 4.77
N LEU A 71 -11.67 5.61 3.50
CA LEU A 71 -10.53 4.83 2.99
C LEU A 71 -9.23 5.19 3.72
N GLN A 72 -9.01 6.49 3.94
CA GLN A 72 -7.87 6.98 4.72
C GLN A 72 -7.95 6.59 6.20
N GLU A 73 -9.14 6.55 6.79
CA GLU A 73 -9.35 6.04 8.15
C GLU A 73 -8.98 4.57 8.26
N ILE A 74 -9.41 3.74 7.30
CA ILE A 74 -9.03 2.33 7.21
C ILE A 74 -7.51 2.19 7.14
N ILE A 75 -6.84 2.95 6.26
CA ILE A 75 -5.38 2.95 6.14
C ILE A 75 -4.72 3.32 7.47
N ARG A 76 -5.15 4.43 8.11
CA ARG A 76 -4.61 4.87 9.40
C ARG A 76 -4.79 3.83 10.49
N TYR A 77 -5.93 3.14 10.53
CA TYR A 77 -6.18 2.09 11.51
C TYR A 77 -5.21 0.91 11.33
N HIS A 78 -4.97 0.47 10.09
CA HIS A 78 -3.98 -0.58 9.82
C HIS A 78 -2.59 -0.17 10.30
N GLU A 79 -2.15 1.04 9.96
CA GLU A 79 -0.83 1.56 10.33
C GLU A 79 -0.68 1.73 11.84
N ALA A 80 -1.70 2.27 12.51
CA ALA A 80 -1.70 2.44 13.97
C ALA A 80 -1.67 1.10 14.72
N ALA A 81 -2.25 0.05 14.15
CA ALA A 81 -2.23 -1.29 14.72
C ALA A 81 -0.96 -2.09 14.37
N GLY A 82 -0.04 -1.52 13.59
CA GLY A 82 1.26 -2.12 13.26
C GLY A 82 1.31 -2.90 11.94
N ALA A 83 0.28 -2.83 11.11
CA ALA A 83 0.34 -3.33 9.73
C ALA A 83 0.99 -2.27 8.83
N PHE A 84 1.86 -2.69 7.92
CA PHE A 84 2.46 -1.79 6.93
C PHE A 84 1.55 -1.68 5.71
N ILE A 85 1.25 -0.45 5.27
CA ILE A 85 0.48 -0.17 4.06
C ILE A 85 1.39 0.42 2.98
N ALA A 86 1.47 -0.27 1.84
CA ALA A 86 1.95 0.31 0.60
C ALA A 86 0.75 0.93 -0.13
N ASN A 87 0.48 2.21 0.10
CA ASN A 87 -0.80 2.83 -0.31
C ASN A 87 -0.99 2.76 -1.85
N PRO A 88 -1.98 2.00 -2.36
CA PRO A 88 -2.22 1.90 -3.80
C PRO A 88 -3.06 3.06 -4.36
N HIS A 89 -3.53 3.97 -3.50
CA HIS A 89 -4.39 5.10 -3.86
C HIS A 89 -3.61 6.41 -3.98
N THR A 90 -2.35 6.30 -4.38
CA THR A 90 -1.49 7.43 -4.72
C THR A 90 -0.69 7.09 -5.96
N TYR A 91 -0.31 8.12 -6.70
CA TYR A 91 0.61 8.01 -7.84
C TYR A 91 2.03 8.47 -7.48
N ILE A 92 2.26 8.89 -6.24
CA ILE A 92 3.54 9.38 -5.72
C ILE A 92 4.30 8.26 -5.02
N LEU A 93 5.60 8.12 -5.32
CA LEU A 93 6.46 7.08 -4.75
C LEU A 93 6.54 7.16 -3.22
N GLU A 94 6.71 8.37 -2.69
CA GLU A 94 6.86 8.61 -1.26
C GLU A 94 5.57 8.27 -0.48
N ASP A 95 4.41 8.48 -1.10
CA ASP A 95 3.12 8.22 -0.46
C ASP A 95 2.74 6.73 -0.53
N GLY A 96 3.34 5.97 -1.46
CA GLY A 96 2.99 4.58 -1.77
C GLY A 96 3.65 3.52 -0.88
N GLY A 97 4.41 3.91 0.14
CA GLY A 97 5.01 2.98 1.12
C GLY A 97 6.47 3.27 1.47
N ARG A 98 7.21 3.99 0.61
CA ARG A 98 8.52 4.58 0.97
C ARG A 98 8.30 5.99 1.50
N LYS A 99 7.69 6.09 2.68
CA LYS A 99 7.24 7.33 3.36
C LYS A 99 8.35 8.35 3.71
N THR A 100 9.54 8.17 3.16
CA THR A 100 10.70 9.04 3.38
C THR A 100 11.41 9.26 2.06
N VAL A 101 11.70 10.52 1.77
CA VAL A 101 12.64 10.90 0.72
C VAL A 101 13.99 10.28 1.04
N ASP A 102 14.50 9.45 0.14
CA ASP A 102 15.84 8.87 0.25
C ASP A 102 16.83 9.76 -0.53
N PRO A 103 17.75 10.48 0.14
CA PRO A 103 18.73 11.33 -0.53
C PRO A 103 19.61 10.57 -1.52
N VAL A 104 19.87 9.27 -1.27
CA VAL A 104 20.64 8.43 -2.18
C VAL A 104 19.87 8.19 -3.47
N GLN A 105 18.55 7.95 -3.38
CA GLN A 105 17.69 7.81 -4.57
C GLN A 105 17.58 9.12 -5.34
N LEU A 106 17.51 10.26 -4.65
CA LEU A 106 17.47 11.57 -5.32
C LEU A 106 18.77 11.86 -6.06
N ALA A 107 19.93 11.65 -5.42
CA ALA A 107 21.24 11.81 -6.05
C ALA A 107 21.42 10.86 -7.24
N PHE A 108 20.94 9.61 -7.11
CA PHE A 108 20.94 8.67 -8.22
C PHE A 108 20.07 9.16 -9.38
N LYS A 109 18.87 9.68 -9.11
CA LYS A 109 18.00 10.26 -10.14
C LYS A 109 18.67 11.44 -10.85
N GLN A 110 19.35 12.33 -10.12
CA GLN A 110 20.11 13.44 -10.70
C GLN A 110 21.20 12.97 -11.67
N ASN A 111 21.86 11.84 -11.37
CA ASN A 111 22.90 11.28 -12.22
C ASN A 111 22.34 10.62 -13.50
N VAL A 112 21.20 9.94 -13.43
CA VAL A 112 20.67 9.13 -14.55
C VAL A 112 19.55 9.80 -15.34
N ASP A 113 18.93 10.84 -14.79
CA ASP A 113 17.87 11.62 -15.42
C ASP A 113 18.05 13.12 -15.13
N PRO A 114 19.17 13.73 -15.57
CA PRO A 114 19.51 15.12 -15.23
C PRO A 114 18.49 16.15 -15.75
N TYR A 115 17.71 15.79 -16.77
CA TYR A 115 16.66 16.64 -17.34
C TYR A 115 15.26 16.32 -16.81
N GLY A 116 15.12 15.33 -15.92
CA GLY A 116 13.84 14.99 -15.30
C GLY A 116 12.79 14.42 -16.28
N LEU A 117 13.21 13.78 -17.36
CA LEU A 117 12.32 13.29 -18.43
C LEU A 117 11.74 11.90 -18.11
N LEU A 118 12.36 11.16 -17.19
CA LEU A 118 11.89 9.82 -16.82
C LEU A 118 10.78 9.91 -15.77
N ASN A 119 9.54 9.74 -16.24
CA ASN A 119 8.32 9.63 -15.44
C ASN A 119 8.13 10.83 -14.48
N PRO A 120 8.01 12.05 -15.02
CA PRO A 120 7.89 13.27 -14.21
C PRO A 120 6.65 13.22 -13.31
N GLY A 121 6.75 13.86 -12.15
CA GLY A 121 5.65 13.96 -11.18
C GLY A 121 5.42 12.73 -10.31
N LYS A 122 6.30 11.72 -10.36
CA LYS A 122 6.20 10.53 -9.50
C LYS A 122 7.04 10.60 -8.22
N MET A 123 8.05 11.45 -8.17
CA MET A 123 8.94 11.63 -7.03
C MET A 123 8.81 13.07 -6.51
N LYS A 124 8.23 13.24 -5.32
CA LYS A 124 8.06 14.57 -4.70
C LYS A 124 9.39 15.27 -4.51
N ALA A 125 10.39 14.53 -4.01
CA ALA A 125 11.71 15.09 -3.74
C ALA A 125 12.38 15.73 -4.97
N TRP A 126 12.15 15.16 -6.15
CA TRP A 126 12.66 15.71 -7.41
C TRP A 126 12.00 17.06 -7.74
N GLN A 127 10.67 17.12 -7.60
CA GLN A 127 9.89 18.33 -7.90
C GLN A 127 10.26 19.46 -6.95
N GLU A 128 10.39 19.17 -5.66
CA GLU A 128 10.77 20.16 -4.64
C GLU A 128 12.20 20.67 -4.82
N SER A 129 13.12 19.83 -5.33
CA SER A 129 14.51 20.23 -5.61
C SER A 129 14.71 21.05 -6.89
N SER A 130 13.68 21.11 -7.75
CA SER A 130 13.73 21.82 -9.04
C SER A 130 13.07 23.20 -9.01
N LEU A 131 12.55 23.60 -7.84
CA LEU A 131 12.02 24.93 -7.54
C LEU A 131 13.12 25.82 -6.93
#